data_AF-D8F5V3-F1
#
_entry.id   AF-D8F5V3-F1
#
_cell.length_a   1.000
_cell.length_b   1.000
_cell.length_c   1.000
_cell.angle_alpha   90.00
_cell.angle_beta   90.00
_cell.angle_gamma   90.00
#
_symmetry.space_group_name_H-M   'P 1'
#
loop_
_entity.id
_entity.type
_entity.pdbx_description
1 polymer ?
#
loop_
_entity_poly.entity_id
_entity_poly.type
_entity_poly.pdbx_seq_one_letter_code
_entity_poly.pdbx_strand_id
1 'polypeptide(L)'
;MERSKKDVMMEILKDAKVRNPDNRKSLVAVMDGALCLWSLLSTVLAGVKWVGILDIIHVVEYLWKVANSLYGENTREGKKWVYDHLMAILQGRVGRVIGGMKQILNKRKKLKSGQKKALRETIKYFENHRQWMRYDEYLASGYPIGSVAVHIIPPDIVHNKARRIFCFCLIDLSLQGDA
;
A
#
# COMPACT_ATOMS: atom_id res chain seq x y z
N MET A 1 19.15 13.76 20.69
CA MET A 1 19.21 14.59 19.47
C MET A 1 18.32 13.94 18.43
N GLU A 2 17.14 14.52 18.19
CA GLU A 2 16.18 14.00 17.22
C GLU A 2 16.68 14.33 15.81
N ARG A 3 17.07 13.33 15.01
CA ARG A 3 17.55 13.55 13.64
C ARG A 3 16.34 13.94 12.78
N SER A 4 16.47 14.96 11.93
CA SER A 4 15.36 15.36 11.07
C SER A 4 15.06 14.24 10.05
N LYS A 5 13.78 14.07 9.67
CA LYS A 5 13.37 13.09 8.64
C LYS A 5 14.14 13.27 7.33
N LYS A 6 14.55 14.51 7.03
CA LYS A 6 15.36 14.86 5.86
C LYS A 6 16.76 14.29 5.97
N ASP A 7 17.41 14.36 7.13
CA ASP A 7 18.77 13.85 7.32
C ASP A 7 18.82 12.34 7.17
N VAL A 8 17.83 11.63 7.74
CA VAL A 8 17.71 10.18 7.59
C VAL A 8 17.51 9.79 6.13
N MET A 9 16.64 10.50 5.40
CA MET A 9 16.41 10.24 3.98
C MET A 9 17.66 10.52 3.12
N MET A 10 18.40 11.59 3.41
CA MET A 10 19.67 11.89 2.73
C MET A 10 20.74 10.81 2.97
N GLU A 11 20.81 10.26 4.18
CA GLU A 11 21.72 9.17 4.52
C GLU A 11 21.38 7.88 3.76
N ILE A 12 20.09 7.52 3.75
CA ILE A 12 19.56 6.39 2.97
C ILE A 12 19.91 6.54 1.47
N LEU A 13 19.88 7.76 0.93
CA LEU A 13 20.23 8.01 -0.46
C LEU A 13 21.72 7.99 -0.75
N LYS A 14 22.54 8.47 0.19
CA LYS A 14 23.99 8.33 0.10
C LYS A 14 24.37 6.86 0.02
N ASP A 15 23.77 6.04 0.88
CA ASP A 15 23.97 4.60 0.89
C ASP A 15 23.42 3.92 -0.40
N ALA A 16 22.25 4.34 -0.89
CA ALA A 16 21.71 3.85 -2.16
C ALA A 16 22.60 4.19 -3.37
N LYS A 17 23.22 5.38 -3.40
CA LYS A 17 24.18 5.79 -4.43
C LYS A 17 25.47 4.98 -4.38
N VAL A 18 25.98 4.67 -3.17
CA VAL A 18 27.14 3.78 -3.01
C VAL A 18 26.85 2.38 -3.55
N ARG A 19 25.63 1.87 -3.35
CA ARG A 19 25.19 0.55 -3.82
C ARG A 19 24.80 0.50 -5.31
N ASN A 20 24.58 1.66 -5.95
CA ASN A 20 24.21 1.78 -7.36
C ASN A 20 24.90 2.99 -8.02
N PRO A 21 26.23 2.97 -8.12
CA PRO A 21 27.02 4.14 -8.53
C PRO A 21 26.70 4.62 -9.96
N ASP A 22 26.29 3.72 -10.83
CA ASP A 22 26.02 4.02 -12.24
C ASP A 22 24.55 4.41 -12.54
N ASN A 23 23.68 4.45 -11.51
CA ASN A 23 22.22 4.65 -11.65
C ASN A 23 21.52 3.70 -12.66
N ARG A 24 22.15 2.57 -13.00
CA ARG A 24 21.64 1.62 -14.01
C ARG A 24 20.33 0.96 -13.56
N LYS A 25 20.16 0.76 -12.25
CA LYS A 25 18.94 0.20 -11.64
C LYS A 25 18.08 1.32 -11.06
N SER A 26 16.75 1.24 -11.23
CA SER A 26 15.82 2.20 -10.62
C SER A 26 15.72 1.95 -9.12
N LEU A 27 15.71 3.01 -8.30
CA LEU A 27 15.48 2.89 -6.86
C LEU A 27 14.00 2.60 -6.58
N VAL A 28 13.72 1.66 -5.68
CA VAL A 28 12.34 1.38 -5.25
C VAL A 28 12.15 1.87 -3.82
N ALA A 29 11.14 2.71 -3.61
CA ALA A 29 10.76 3.23 -2.31
C ALA A 29 9.37 2.70 -1.95
N VAL A 30 9.30 1.86 -0.92
CA VAL A 30 8.04 1.41 -0.30
C VAL A 30 7.81 2.26 0.94
N MET A 31 6.69 2.97 1.00
CA MET A 31 6.43 3.93 2.07
C MET A 31 4.99 3.87 2.58
N ASP A 32 4.81 4.40 3.78
CA ASP A 32 3.50 4.64 4.36
C ASP A 32 2.69 5.72 3.60
N GLY A 33 1.44 5.91 4.02
CA GLY A 33 0.55 6.92 3.43
C GLY A 33 0.77 8.35 3.91
N ALA A 34 1.87 8.69 4.58
CA ALA A 34 2.08 10.06 5.03
C ALA A 34 2.47 10.95 3.84
N LEU A 35 1.51 11.68 3.26
CA LEU A 35 1.71 12.51 2.07
C LEU A 35 2.90 13.50 2.18
N CYS A 36 3.20 14.01 3.38
CA CYS A 36 4.36 14.88 3.59
C CYS A 36 5.71 14.17 3.32
N LEU A 37 5.78 12.86 3.56
CA LEU A 37 6.96 12.03 3.27
C LEU A 37 7.14 11.86 1.76
N TRP A 38 6.05 11.72 1.00
CA TRP A 38 6.07 11.62 -0.45
C TRP A 38 6.58 12.89 -1.13
N SER A 39 6.14 14.06 -0.67
CA SER A 39 6.62 15.35 -1.18
C SER A 39 8.11 15.56 -0.88
N LEU A 40 8.54 15.18 0.33
CA LEU A 40 9.95 15.22 0.70
C LEU A 40 10.77 14.26 -0.17
N LEU A 41 10.34 13.00 -0.31
CA LEU A 41 11.03 12.01 -1.14
C LEU A 41 11.18 12.48 -2.58
N SER A 42 10.11 13.02 -3.16
CA SER A 42 10.12 13.52 -4.54
C SER A 42 11.11 14.66 -4.73
N THR A 43 11.24 15.54 -3.73
CA THR A 43 12.22 16.62 -3.72
C THR A 43 13.66 16.07 -3.64
N VAL A 44 13.90 15.10 -2.76
CA VAL A 44 15.25 14.59 -2.52
C VAL A 44 15.72 13.67 -3.65
N LEU A 45 14.81 12.92 -4.28
CA LEU A 45 15.07 12.07 -5.44
C LEU A 45 14.95 12.80 -6.79
N ALA A 46 14.84 14.12 -6.79
CA ALA A 46 14.85 14.91 -8.02
C ALA A 46 16.11 14.58 -8.85
N GLY A 47 15.91 14.17 -10.10
CA GLY A 47 17.00 13.79 -11.01
C GLY A 47 17.50 12.34 -10.88
N VAL A 48 16.93 11.54 -9.99
CA VAL A 48 17.20 10.09 -9.88
C VAL A 48 16.04 9.31 -10.47
N LYS A 49 16.30 8.20 -11.15
CA LYS A 49 15.24 7.29 -11.61
C LYS A 49 14.75 6.43 -10.45
N TRP A 50 13.49 6.59 -10.04
CA TRP A 50 12.91 5.85 -8.92
C TRP A 50 11.44 5.45 -9.15
N VAL A 51 10.98 4.47 -8.37
CA VAL A 51 9.61 3.95 -8.34
C VAL A 51 9.09 4.04 -6.90
N GLY A 52 7.95 4.72 -6.73
CA GLY A 52 7.26 4.85 -5.46
C GLY A 52 6.10 3.87 -5.33
N ILE A 53 6.09 3.11 -4.25
CA ILE A 53 5.08 2.08 -3.97
C ILE A 53 4.44 2.37 -2.61
N LEU A 54 3.12 2.53 -2.59
CA LEU A 54 2.39 2.60 -1.33
C LEU A 54 2.41 1.22 -0.68
N ASP A 55 2.76 1.15 0.60
CA ASP A 55 2.75 -0.11 1.34
C ASP A 55 1.34 -0.73 1.36
N ILE A 56 1.25 -1.96 0.84
CA ILE A 56 0.00 -2.71 0.75
C ILE A 56 -0.65 -2.95 2.12
N ILE A 57 0.12 -2.98 3.21
CA ILE A 57 -0.43 -3.16 4.56
C ILE A 57 -1.39 -2.02 4.91
N HIS A 58 -1.03 -0.77 4.59
CA HIS A 58 -1.93 0.36 4.82
C HIS A 58 -3.18 0.30 3.95
N VAL A 59 -3.06 -0.17 2.71
CA VAL A 59 -4.23 -0.37 1.84
C VAL A 59 -5.19 -1.37 2.47
N VAL A 60 -4.65 -2.48 2.98
CA VAL A 60 -5.43 -3.53 3.65
C VAL A 60 -6.08 -3.02 4.95
N GLU A 61 -5.39 -2.23 5.76
CA GLU A 61 -5.97 -1.59 6.95
C GLU A 61 -7.20 -0.73 6.61
N TYR A 62 -7.13 0.04 5.53
CA TYR A 62 -8.26 0.83 5.06
C TYR A 62 -9.42 -0.04 4.54
N LEU A 63 -9.13 -1.13 3.83
CA LEU A 63 -10.17 -2.09 3.45
C LEU A 63 -10.86 -2.68 4.69
N TRP A 64 -10.10 -3.06 5.71
CA TRP A 64 -10.65 -3.58 6.97
C TRP A 64 -11.51 -2.57 7.71
N LYS A 65 -11.12 -1.29 7.75
CA LYS A 65 -11.96 -0.22 8.33
C LYS A 65 -13.34 -0.16 7.66
N VAL A 66 -13.41 -0.28 6.34
CA VAL A 66 -14.69 -0.30 5.63
C VAL A 66 -15.45 -1.60 5.90
N ALA A 67 -14.79 -2.74 5.80
CA ALA A 67 -15.41 -4.05 5.99
C ALA A 67 -16.01 -4.19 7.40
N ASN A 68 -15.25 -3.90 8.44
CA ASN A 68 -15.71 -3.95 9.83
C ASN A 68 -16.88 -3.00 10.06
N SER A 69 -16.87 -1.83 9.42
CA SER A 69 -17.99 -0.89 9.52
C SER A 69 -19.26 -1.40 8.82
N LEU A 70 -19.12 -2.05 7.66
CA LEU A 70 -20.26 -2.49 6.84
C LEU A 70 -20.87 -3.83 7.29
N TYR A 71 -20.04 -4.75 7.75
CA TYR A 71 -20.40 -6.15 8.02
C TYR A 71 -20.22 -6.56 9.48
N GLY A 72 -19.46 -5.79 10.28
CA GLY A 72 -19.06 -6.19 11.63
C GLY A 72 -17.70 -6.88 11.64
N GLU A 73 -17.05 -6.86 12.80
CA GLU A 73 -15.74 -7.47 13.00
C GLU A 73 -15.81 -9.00 12.89
N ASN A 74 -14.73 -9.60 12.38
CA ASN A 74 -14.56 -11.06 12.25
C ASN A 74 -15.63 -11.81 11.44
N THR A 75 -16.50 -11.09 10.73
CA THR A 75 -17.53 -11.71 9.88
C THR A 75 -16.95 -12.34 8.61
N ARG A 76 -17.58 -13.42 8.15
CA ARG A 76 -17.22 -14.10 6.90
C ARG A 76 -17.41 -13.17 5.70
N GLU A 77 -18.48 -12.39 5.71
CA GLU A 77 -18.81 -11.40 4.68
C GLU A 77 -17.77 -10.29 4.63
N GLY A 78 -17.34 -9.77 5.79
CA GLY A 78 -16.28 -8.78 5.88
C GLY A 78 -14.95 -9.29 5.34
N LYS A 79 -14.52 -10.49 5.76
CA LYS A 79 -13.30 -11.16 5.26
C LYS A 79 -13.33 -11.33 3.74
N LYS A 80 -14.44 -11.86 3.21
CA LYS A 80 -14.61 -12.03 1.76
C LYS A 80 -14.55 -10.69 1.03
N TRP A 81 -15.20 -9.66 1.58
CA TRP A 81 -15.19 -8.32 1.00
C TRP A 81 -13.75 -7.76 0.91
N VAL A 82 -12.96 -7.87 1.98
CA VAL A 82 -11.55 -7.43 1.97
C VAL A 82 -10.75 -8.21 0.93
N TYR A 83 -10.88 -9.53 0.90
CA TYR A 83 -10.18 -10.38 -0.06
C TYR A 83 -10.49 -9.99 -1.51
N ASP A 84 -11.77 -9.88 -1.87
CA ASP A 84 -12.20 -9.55 -3.24
C ASP A 84 -11.65 -8.18 -3.68
N HIS A 85 -11.65 -7.18 -2.78
CA HIS A 85 -11.15 -5.84 -3.09
C HIS A 85 -9.63 -5.78 -3.14
N LEU A 86 -8.94 -6.50 -2.26
CA LEU A 86 -7.48 -6.63 -2.29
C LEU A 86 -7.03 -7.28 -3.60
N MET A 87 -7.64 -8.39 -4.00
CA MET A 87 -7.33 -9.05 -5.27
C MET A 87 -7.55 -8.12 -6.47
N ALA A 88 -8.64 -7.35 -6.46
CA ALA A 88 -8.88 -6.36 -7.51
C ALA A 88 -7.80 -5.27 -7.54
N ILE A 89 -7.33 -4.78 -6.38
CA ILE A 89 -6.24 -3.79 -6.28
C ILE A 89 -4.92 -4.35 -6.81
N LEU A 90 -4.57 -5.59 -6.43
CA LEU A 90 -3.35 -6.25 -6.91
C LEU A 90 -3.36 -6.51 -8.42
N GLN A 91 -4.55 -6.59 -9.02
CA GLN A 91 -4.77 -6.68 -10.46
C GLN A 91 -4.88 -5.30 -11.15
N GLY A 92 -4.42 -4.23 -10.50
CA GLY A 92 -4.41 -2.86 -11.06
C GLY A 92 -5.79 -2.16 -11.06
N ARG A 93 -6.82 -2.78 -10.50
CA ARG A 93 -8.22 -2.29 -10.58
C ARG A 93 -8.59 -1.33 -9.43
N VAL A 94 -7.65 -0.52 -8.97
CA VAL A 94 -7.86 0.46 -7.88
C VAL A 94 -9.03 1.40 -8.18
N GLY A 95 -9.13 1.89 -9.43
CA GLY A 95 -10.25 2.75 -9.84
C GLY A 95 -11.61 2.07 -9.75
N ARG A 96 -11.68 0.76 -10.06
CA ARG A 96 -12.91 -0.03 -9.93
C ARG A 96 -13.32 -0.19 -8.46
N VAL A 97 -12.34 -0.42 -7.58
CA VAL A 97 -12.58 -0.51 -6.12
C VAL A 97 -13.10 0.81 -5.56
N ILE A 98 -12.47 1.94 -5.91
CA ILE A 98 -12.95 3.28 -5.54
C ILE A 98 -14.38 3.51 -6.05
N GLY A 99 -14.65 3.17 -7.32
CA GLY A 99 -15.99 3.27 -7.91
C GLY A 99 -17.03 2.42 -7.18
N GLY A 100 -16.68 1.18 -6.81
CA GLY A 100 -17.54 0.30 -6.01
C GLY A 100 -17.90 0.91 -4.66
N MET A 101 -16.92 1.44 -3.93
CA MET A 101 -17.16 2.12 -2.66
C MET A 101 -18.03 3.38 -2.80
N LYS A 102 -17.82 4.19 -3.85
CA LYS A 102 -18.69 5.34 -4.16
C LYS A 102 -20.13 4.89 -4.45
N GLN A 103 -20.32 3.77 -5.15
CA GLN A 103 -21.65 3.22 -5.38
C GLN A 103 -22.32 2.75 -4.10
N ILE A 104 -21.60 2.09 -3.18
CA ILE A 104 -22.14 1.73 -1.87
C ILE A 104 -22.59 2.98 -1.13
N LEU A 105 -21.74 4.02 -1.09
CA LEU A 105 -22.03 5.29 -0.41
C LEU A 105 -23.29 5.97 -0.93
N ASN A 106 -23.51 5.94 -2.25
CA ASN A 106 -24.62 6.65 -2.90
C ASN A 106 -25.93 5.83 -2.97
N LYS A 107 -25.84 4.51 -3.20
CA LYS A 107 -27.02 3.68 -3.49
C LYS A 107 -27.61 3.01 -2.24
N ARG A 108 -26.82 2.80 -1.18
CA ARG A 108 -27.31 2.11 0.03
C ARG A 108 -28.07 3.08 0.94
N LYS A 109 -29.40 2.98 0.92
CA LYS A 109 -30.34 3.90 1.62
C LYS A 109 -30.16 3.95 3.15
N LYS A 110 -29.66 2.88 3.79
CA LYS A 110 -29.59 2.75 5.27
C LYS A 110 -28.15 2.67 5.81
N LEU A 111 -27.25 3.53 5.34
CA LEU A 111 -25.90 3.61 5.92
C LEU A 111 -25.87 4.46 7.20
N LYS A 112 -25.29 3.92 8.27
CA LYS A 112 -25.00 4.65 9.51
C LYS A 112 -23.92 5.71 9.27
N SER A 113 -23.87 6.74 10.11
CA SER A 113 -22.88 7.83 9.99
C SER A 113 -21.43 7.30 9.98
N GLY A 114 -21.09 6.36 10.87
CA GLY A 114 -19.77 5.72 10.91
C GLY A 114 -19.40 4.99 9.61
N GLN A 115 -20.36 4.32 8.98
CA GLN A 115 -20.15 3.64 7.69
C GLN A 115 -19.86 4.63 6.57
N LYS A 116 -20.62 5.72 6.51
CA LYS A 116 -20.38 6.79 5.53
C LYS A 116 -19.01 7.43 5.74
N LYS A 117 -18.60 7.62 7.00
CA LYS A 117 -17.27 8.15 7.35
C LYS A 117 -16.16 7.22 6.87
N ALA A 118 -16.20 5.94 7.24
CA ALA A 118 -15.20 4.94 6.84
C ALA A 118 -15.04 4.83 5.32
N LEU A 119 -16.17 4.82 4.58
CA LEU A 119 -16.16 4.82 3.11
C LEU A 119 -15.50 6.08 2.54
N ARG A 120 -15.90 7.28 3.00
CA ARG A 120 -15.34 8.54 2.49
C ARG A 120 -13.85 8.68 2.76
N GLU A 121 -13.41 8.33 3.97
CA GLU A 121 -12.00 8.39 4.35
C GLU A 121 -11.16 7.43 3.48
N THR A 122 -11.64 6.21 3.28
CA THR A 122 -10.96 5.22 2.44
C THR A 122 -10.92 5.62 0.97
N ILE A 123 -12.04 6.11 0.42
CA ILE A 123 -12.10 6.64 -0.96
C ILE A 123 -11.09 7.77 -1.13
N LYS A 124 -11.11 8.77 -0.25
CA LYS A 124 -10.19 9.91 -0.31
C LYS A 124 -8.73 9.46 -0.18
N TYR A 125 -8.45 8.51 0.71
CA TYR A 125 -7.12 7.96 0.88
C TYR A 125 -6.62 7.28 -0.40
N PHE A 126 -7.41 6.38 -1.01
CA PHE A 126 -7.01 5.71 -2.25
C PHE A 126 -6.89 6.68 -3.43
N GLU A 127 -7.75 7.70 -3.53
CA GLU A 127 -7.65 8.71 -4.57
C GLU A 127 -6.34 9.51 -4.46
N ASN A 128 -6.00 9.97 -3.26
CA ASN A 128 -4.78 10.74 -3.00
C ASN A 128 -3.49 9.95 -3.27
N HIS A 129 -3.52 8.62 -3.13
CA HIS A 129 -2.35 7.76 -3.30
C HIS A 129 -2.36 6.94 -4.59
N ARG A 130 -3.35 7.13 -5.46
CA ARG A 130 -3.60 6.27 -6.63
C ARG A 130 -2.37 6.09 -7.53
N GLN A 131 -1.54 7.13 -7.66
CA GLN A 131 -0.32 7.08 -8.46
C GLN A 131 0.73 6.07 -7.98
N TRP A 132 0.70 5.71 -6.69
CA TRP A 132 1.63 4.76 -6.06
C TRP A 132 1.01 3.37 -5.83
N MET A 133 -0.16 3.11 -6.39
CA MET A 133 -0.91 1.85 -6.25
C MET A 133 -0.95 1.02 -7.55
N ARG A 134 0.09 1.11 -8.40
CA ARG A 134 0.20 0.33 -9.65
C ARG A 134 0.72 -1.09 -9.39
N TYR A 135 0.04 -1.83 -8.50
CA TYR A 135 0.52 -3.10 -7.96
C TYR A 135 0.69 -4.20 -9.00
N ASP A 136 -0.12 -4.21 -10.05
CA ASP A 136 0.01 -5.12 -11.18
C ASP A 136 1.36 -4.95 -11.89
N GLU A 137 1.75 -3.71 -12.17
CA GLU A 137 3.06 -3.40 -12.75
C GLU A 137 4.21 -3.74 -11.79
N TYR A 138 4.04 -3.45 -10.50
CA TYR A 138 5.05 -3.72 -9.48
C TYR A 138 5.29 -5.22 -9.32
N LEU A 139 4.23 -6.02 -9.29
CA LEU A 139 4.31 -7.48 -9.20
C LEU A 139 4.92 -8.08 -10.48
N ALA A 140 4.52 -7.60 -11.66
CA ALA A 140 5.12 -8.05 -12.93
C ALA A 140 6.61 -7.73 -13.02
N SER A 141 7.03 -6.60 -12.44
CA SER A 141 8.45 -6.19 -12.36
C SER A 141 9.21 -6.83 -11.21
N GLY A 142 8.55 -7.65 -10.38
CA GLY A 142 9.14 -8.29 -9.21
C GLY A 142 9.54 -7.31 -8.11
N TYR A 143 8.85 -6.19 -7.94
CA TYR A 143 9.09 -5.22 -6.87
C TYR A 143 8.42 -5.62 -5.55
N PRO A 144 9.00 -5.25 -4.39
CA PRO A 144 8.33 -5.42 -3.11
C PRO A 144 7.12 -4.49 -3.01
N ILE A 145 6.01 -4.99 -2.48
CA ILE A 145 4.75 -4.22 -2.34
C ILE A 145 4.34 -3.92 -0.89
N GLY A 146 5.01 -4.52 0.08
CA GLY A 146 4.75 -4.29 1.50
C GLY A 146 6.05 -4.29 2.29
N SER A 147 6.09 -3.51 3.36
CA SER A 147 7.23 -3.49 4.26
C SER A 147 7.06 -4.56 5.35
N VAL A 148 8.05 -5.45 5.46
CA VAL A 148 8.35 -6.19 6.71
C VAL A 148 9.59 -5.61 7.39
N ALA A 149 10.25 -4.65 6.73
CA ALA A 149 11.31 -3.78 7.22
C ALA A 149 11.53 -2.73 6.12
N VAL A 150 11.63 -1.45 6.47
CA VAL A 150 12.11 -0.43 5.53
C VAL A 150 13.49 -0.85 5.04
N HIS A 151 13.60 -1.15 3.75
CA HIS A 151 14.87 -1.44 3.10
C HIS A 151 14.77 -1.02 1.64
N ILE A 152 15.69 -0.17 1.18
CA ILE A 152 15.93 0.00 -0.26
C ILE A 152 16.66 -1.27 -0.71
N ILE A 153 15.94 -2.16 -1.39
CA ILE A 153 16.45 -3.46 -1.85
C ILE A 153 16.80 -3.34 -3.34
N PRO A 154 18.00 -3.74 -3.78
CA PRO A 154 18.29 -3.89 -5.19
C PRO A 154 17.47 -5.06 -5.80
N PRO A 155 16.98 -4.95 -7.06
CA PRO A 155 16.00 -5.85 -7.65
C PRO A 155 16.38 -7.35 -7.67
N ASP A 156 17.67 -7.69 -7.54
CA ASP A 156 18.22 -9.05 -7.54
C ASP A 156 17.90 -9.89 -6.29
N ILE A 157 17.41 -9.29 -5.19
CA ILE A 157 17.10 -10.00 -3.94
C ILE A 157 15.58 -10.22 -3.73
N VAL A 158 14.73 -9.78 -4.67
CA VAL A 158 13.29 -9.63 -4.41
C VAL A 158 12.49 -10.93 -4.54
N HIS A 159 12.95 -11.91 -5.33
CA HIS A 159 12.19 -13.14 -5.62
C HIS A 159 11.86 -14.01 -4.39
N ASN A 160 12.64 -13.94 -3.32
CA ASN A 160 12.44 -14.81 -2.15
C ASN A 160 11.69 -14.14 -0.99
N LYS A 161 11.51 -12.81 -1.01
CA LYS A 161 10.88 -12.04 0.09
C LYS A 161 9.43 -11.67 -0.21
N ALA A 162 9.11 -11.37 -1.47
CA ALA A 162 7.74 -11.05 -1.90
C ALA A 162 6.76 -12.23 -1.67
N ARG A 163 7.20 -13.47 -1.95
CA ARG A 163 6.41 -14.69 -1.67
C ARG A 163 6.12 -14.87 -0.18
N ARG A 164 7.07 -14.54 0.71
CA ARG A 164 6.88 -14.63 2.16
C ARG A 164 5.92 -13.58 2.72
N ILE A 165 5.91 -12.36 2.17
CA ILE A 165 4.98 -11.29 2.59
C ILE A 165 3.55 -11.60 2.17
N PHE A 166 3.37 -12.05 0.91
CA PHE A 166 2.07 -12.49 0.43
C PHE A 166 1.58 -13.70 1.23
N CYS A 167 2.48 -14.63 1.56
CA CYS A 167 2.17 -15.75 2.43
C CYS A 167 1.81 -15.29 3.85
N PHE A 168 2.51 -14.34 4.47
CA PHE A 168 2.20 -13.85 5.82
C PHE A 168 0.86 -13.12 5.88
N CYS A 169 0.56 -12.25 4.91
CA CYS A 169 -0.74 -11.56 4.85
C CYS A 169 -1.89 -12.54 4.57
N LEU A 170 -1.69 -13.54 3.71
CA LEU A 170 -2.66 -14.63 3.51
C LEU A 170 -2.77 -15.56 4.73
N ILE A 171 -1.66 -15.82 5.44
CA ILE A 171 -1.62 -16.61 6.67
C ILE A 171 -2.39 -15.88 7.77
N ASP A 172 -2.17 -14.59 8.01
CA ASP A 172 -2.95 -13.79 8.97
C ASP A 172 -4.44 -13.75 8.61
N LEU A 173 -4.77 -13.60 7.33
CA LEU A 173 -6.16 -13.68 6.85
C LEU A 173 -6.78 -15.08 7.06
N SER A 174 -5.97 -16.14 7.03
CA SER A 174 -6.40 -17.53 7.25
C SER A 174 -6.42 -17.95 8.73
N LEU A 175 -5.52 -17.43 9.57
CA LEU A 175 -5.41 -17.70 11.00
C LEU A 175 -6.47 -16.93 11.81
N GLN A 176 -6.99 -15.82 11.27
CA GLN A 176 -8.21 -15.20 11.78
C GLN A 176 -9.48 -15.98 11.40
N GLY A 177 -9.35 -17.11 10.69
CA GLY A 177 -10.42 -17.92 10.11
C GLY A 177 -11.05 -18.98 11.03
N ASP A 178 -10.39 -19.38 12.12
CA ASP A 178 -10.85 -20.49 12.96
C ASP A 178 -11.06 -20.04 14.42
N ALA A 179 -12.25 -19.51 14.71
CA ALA A 179 -12.90 -19.47 16.03
C ALA A 179 -14.35 -18.99 15.87
#